data_AF-A0A8D8J5H6-F1
#
_entry.id   AF-A0A8D8J5H6-F1
#
_cell.length_a   1.000
_cell.length_b   1.000
_cell.length_c   1.000
_cell.angle_alpha   90.00
_cell.angle_beta   90.00
_cell.angle_gamma   90.00
#
_symmetry.space_group_name_H-M   'P 1'
#
loop_
_entity.id
_entity.type
_entity.pdbx_description
1 polymer ?
#
loop_
_entity_poly.entity_id
_entity_poly.type
_entity_poly.pdbx_seq_one_letter_code
_entity_poly.pdbx_strand_id
1 'polypeptide(L)'
;MSSIRNNALQQVREDDFVEYFLFPGASLGTVAADEDEALENCDPESAAAKSLGALLVEVNKLAKEFCQRYIWHRDGFKVVARKGGDRQRRLLIEASGQDGDGGLEADAPLPSHLYGISHYGDNIQDEWFIVALLFHLTRRIPGLVARAVDSDGEFLLIEAAEHLPRWAANPERAEGRVFIYEGELYLIGGEGEEEEEELSFERVFRELKGDGRTRYVGSKAIQGCIEARIGEFPDRIEDSHHRTTLYVPVGVAAVLKENPQLVSAAVLAFCNRDSIDLKACRAMRYFPPESCVYVSVVFTKCLYAMLLHNSYLPDRRTGWSLPLATDPNYKAHVLGVKLACGFEILASQAKTSQSLDTDKGWKSYFESLSSKGYFQENIEGSQEYTRLLGIAKEYYQENKDSMRFTPKIGEEIVSILKRNDYDPEELRKEGLDLPSPDDDSWINISP
;
A
#
# COMPACT_ATOMS: atom_id res chain seq x y z
N MET A 1 27.85 31.26 5.10
CA MET A 1 26.69 30.82 5.93
C MET A 1 25.51 30.54 5.00
N SER A 2 25.54 29.39 4.32
CA SER A 2 24.46 28.93 3.45
C SER A 2 23.81 27.75 4.14
N SER A 3 22.60 27.97 4.65
CA SER A 3 21.76 26.97 5.29
C SER A 3 21.40 25.89 4.27
N ILE A 4 22.02 24.72 4.42
CA ILE A 4 21.53 23.47 3.83
C ILE A 4 20.23 23.18 4.58
N ARG A 5 19.10 23.58 4.01
CA ARG A 5 17.81 23.04 4.42
C ARG A 5 17.78 21.59 3.95
N ASN A 6 18.19 20.69 4.83
CA ASN A 6 17.83 19.28 4.72
C ASN A 6 16.32 19.22 4.58
N ASN A 7 15.86 18.79 3.40
CA ASN A 7 14.46 18.59 3.12
C ASN A 7 14.09 17.24 3.76
N ALA A 8 13.84 17.27 5.07
CA ALA A 8 13.50 16.10 5.91
C ALA A 8 12.17 15.42 5.52
N LEU A 9 11.49 15.92 4.48
CA LEU A 9 10.24 15.41 3.94
C LEU A 9 10.44 14.54 2.67
N GLN A 10 11.69 14.36 2.21
CA GLN A 10 12.00 13.69 0.94
C GLN A 10 12.60 12.28 1.10
N GLN A 11 12.76 11.79 2.33
CA GLN A 11 12.60 10.37 2.58
C GLN A 11 11.09 10.13 2.57
N VAL A 12 10.56 9.70 1.42
CA VAL A 12 9.41 8.79 1.48
C VAL A 12 9.82 7.75 2.51
N ARG A 13 9.19 7.73 3.69
CA ARG A 13 9.54 6.78 4.75
C ARG A 13 9.45 5.41 4.11
N GLU A 14 10.60 4.76 3.94
CA GLU A 14 10.68 3.37 3.48
C GLU A 14 9.97 2.44 4.49
N ASP A 15 9.61 2.99 5.66
CA ASP A 15 9.01 2.34 6.81
C ASP A 15 7.46 2.44 6.87
N ASP A 16 6.81 3.31 6.08
CA ASP A 16 5.33 3.46 6.11
C ASP A 16 4.63 2.39 5.24
N PHE A 17 4.76 1.12 5.63
CA PHE A 17 4.14 -0.02 4.95
C PHE A 17 3.47 -0.99 5.92
N VAL A 18 2.53 -1.77 5.38
CA VAL A 18 2.00 -2.96 6.05
C VAL A 18 2.18 -4.16 5.12
N GLU A 19 2.86 -5.18 5.62
CA GLU A 19 2.94 -6.52 5.03
C GLU A 19 1.84 -7.39 5.60
N TYR A 20 1.24 -8.22 4.75
CA TYR A 20 0.20 -9.13 5.17
C TYR A 20 0.30 -10.49 4.48
N PHE A 21 0.05 -11.52 5.28
CA PHE A 21 0.19 -12.91 4.92
C PHE A 21 -1.15 -13.61 5.15
N LEU A 22 -1.61 -14.38 4.17
CA LEU A 22 -2.89 -15.08 4.19
C LEU A 22 -2.64 -16.57 3.94
N PHE A 23 -2.77 -17.35 5.00
CA PHE A 23 -2.49 -18.77 5.00
C PHE A 23 -3.79 -19.57 4.82
N PRO A 24 -3.88 -20.46 3.82
CA PRO A 24 -5.03 -21.33 3.67
C PRO A 24 -5.15 -22.26 4.88
N GLY A 25 -6.36 -22.37 5.42
CA GLY A 25 -6.63 -23.23 6.56
C GLY A 25 -6.29 -24.68 6.29
N ALA A 26 -6.55 -25.21 5.10
CA ALA A 26 -6.03 -26.53 4.73
C ALA A 26 -4.51 -26.40 4.55
N SER A 27 -3.72 -26.83 5.55
CA SER A 27 -2.30 -27.05 5.35
C SER A 27 -2.20 -27.94 4.12
N LEU A 28 -1.59 -27.40 3.09
CA LEU A 28 -1.10 -28.18 2.00
C LEU A 28 -0.28 -29.32 2.58
N GLY A 29 -0.84 -30.53 2.50
CA GLY A 29 -0.36 -31.68 3.24
C GLY A 29 1.15 -31.80 3.08
N THR A 30 1.86 -31.66 4.20
CA THR A 30 3.08 -32.40 4.39
C THR A 30 2.70 -33.86 4.22
N VAL A 31 3.13 -34.44 3.10
CA VAL A 31 3.08 -35.88 2.86
C VAL A 31 4.02 -36.52 3.88
N ALA A 32 3.55 -36.65 5.12
CA ALA A 32 4.04 -37.67 6.02
C ALA A 32 3.46 -38.98 5.49
N ALA A 33 4.37 -39.91 5.20
CA ALA A 33 4.08 -41.20 4.62
C ALA A 33 2.99 -41.95 5.40
N ASP A 34 1.83 -42.13 4.78
CA ASP A 34 1.02 -43.32 4.97
C ASP A 34 0.96 -44.02 3.61
N GLU A 35 1.87 -44.99 3.44
CA GLU A 35 1.80 -46.00 2.39
C GLU A 35 0.57 -46.87 2.67
N ASP A 36 -0.58 -46.47 2.16
CA ASP A 36 -1.61 -47.34 1.58
C ASP A 36 -2.91 -46.54 1.41
N GLU A 37 -3.47 -46.57 0.19
CA GLU A 37 -4.78 -46.02 -0.21
C GLU A 37 -4.88 -44.55 -0.66
N ALA A 38 -4.19 -44.20 -1.76
CA ALA A 38 -4.71 -43.17 -2.69
C ALA A 38 -4.21 -43.40 -4.13
N LEU A 39 -4.74 -44.43 -4.78
CA LEU A 39 -4.67 -44.58 -6.24
C LEU A 39 -5.71 -43.66 -6.90
N GLU A 40 -5.35 -42.40 -7.17
CA GLU A 40 -5.94 -41.64 -8.29
C GLU A 40 -5.06 -40.45 -8.71
N ASN A 41 -4.75 -40.41 -10.01
CA ASN A 41 -3.78 -39.55 -10.70
C ASN A 41 -3.98 -38.02 -10.56
N CYS A 42 -3.60 -37.42 -9.43
CA CYS A 42 -3.36 -35.98 -9.32
C CYS A 42 -2.08 -35.72 -8.54
N ASP A 43 -1.08 -35.09 -9.17
CA ASP A 43 0.11 -34.62 -8.47
C ASP A 43 -0.30 -33.73 -7.29
N PRO A 44 0.15 -34.01 -6.05
CA PRO A 44 -0.20 -33.22 -4.87
C PRO A 44 0.20 -31.74 -5.01
N GLU A 45 1.27 -31.45 -5.75
CA GLU A 45 1.70 -30.09 -6.09
C GLU A 45 0.71 -29.37 -7.03
N SER A 46 -0.03 -30.10 -7.86
CA SER A 46 -1.09 -29.56 -8.72
C SER A 46 -2.34 -29.18 -7.91
N ALA A 47 -2.70 -30.00 -6.92
CA ALA A 47 -3.84 -29.73 -6.04
C ALA A 47 -3.58 -28.51 -5.13
N ALA A 48 -2.35 -28.38 -4.65
CA ALA A 48 -1.82 -27.23 -3.92
C ALA A 48 -2.03 -25.89 -4.62
N ALA A 49 -1.52 -25.83 -5.86
CA ALA A 49 -1.56 -24.65 -6.68
C ALA A 49 -3.01 -24.29 -7.06
N LYS A 50 -3.86 -25.31 -7.32
CA LYS A 50 -5.29 -25.11 -7.57
C LYS A 50 -6.02 -24.53 -6.36
N SER A 51 -5.72 -25.01 -5.15
CA SER A 51 -6.29 -24.50 -3.90
C SER A 51 -5.90 -23.05 -3.64
N LEU A 52 -4.60 -22.71 -3.80
CA LEU A 52 -4.12 -21.34 -3.61
C LEU A 52 -4.66 -20.37 -4.67
N GLY A 53 -4.81 -20.84 -5.92
CA GLY A 53 -5.46 -20.07 -6.98
C GLY A 53 -6.94 -19.79 -6.69
N ALA A 54 -7.67 -20.77 -6.15
CA ALA A 54 -9.06 -20.56 -5.72
C ALA A 54 -9.16 -19.53 -4.58
N LEU A 55 -8.28 -19.64 -3.57
CA LEU A 55 -8.20 -18.68 -2.47
C LEU A 55 -7.89 -17.27 -2.98
N LEU A 56 -6.95 -17.13 -3.93
CA LEU A 56 -6.61 -15.84 -4.54
C LEU A 56 -7.82 -15.18 -5.21
N VAL A 57 -8.63 -15.95 -5.93
CA VAL A 57 -9.86 -15.44 -6.58
C VAL A 57 -10.88 -15.00 -5.53
N GLU A 58 -11.08 -15.80 -4.47
CA GLU A 58 -12.02 -15.50 -3.40
C GLU A 58 -11.63 -14.26 -2.58
N VAL A 59 -10.36 -14.17 -2.18
CA VAL A 59 -9.80 -13.01 -1.47
C VAL A 59 -9.95 -11.74 -2.30
N ASN A 60 -9.56 -11.76 -3.58
CA ASN A 60 -9.69 -10.59 -4.45
C ASN A 60 -11.16 -10.17 -4.64
N LYS A 61 -12.09 -11.14 -4.71
CA LYS A 61 -13.52 -10.85 -4.81
C LYS A 61 -14.03 -10.13 -3.57
N LEU A 62 -13.76 -10.66 -2.37
CA LEU A 62 -14.20 -10.06 -1.11
C LEU A 62 -13.52 -8.72 -0.84
N ALA A 63 -12.22 -8.61 -1.12
CA ALA A 63 -11.48 -7.35 -0.99
C ALA A 63 -12.04 -6.27 -1.92
N LYS A 64 -12.38 -6.61 -3.17
CA LYS A 64 -13.00 -5.65 -4.10
C LYS A 64 -14.35 -5.13 -3.60
N GLU A 65 -15.17 -6.00 -3.00
CA GLU A 65 -16.46 -5.62 -2.41
C GLU A 65 -16.25 -4.69 -1.20
N PHE A 66 -15.35 -5.07 -0.29
CA PHE A 66 -15.05 -4.31 0.93
C PHE A 66 -14.47 -2.92 0.63
N CYS A 67 -13.61 -2.82 -0.38
CA CYS A 67 -12.88 -1.61 -0.72
C CYS A 67 -13.61 -0.69 -1.72
N GLN A 68 -14.83 -1.04 -2.16
CA GLN A 68 -15.51 -0.36 -3.28
C GLN A 68 -15.63 1.16 -3.12
N ARG A 69 -15.81 1.63 -1.87
CA ARG A 69 -15.99 3.05 -1.54
C ARG A 69 -14.74 3.71 -0.98
N TYR A 70 -13.66 2.96 -0.77
CA TYR A 70 -12.44 3.48 -0.15
C TYR A 70 -11.58 4.23 -1.17
N ILE A 71 -11.04 5.39 -0.78
CA ILE A 71 -10.04 6.13 -1.56
C ILE A 71 -8.68 5.88 -0.94
N TRP A 72 -7.85 5.08 -1.62
CA TRP A 72 -6.50 4.78 -1.14
C TRP A 72 -5.62 6.02 -1.22
N HIS A 73 -4.89 6.27 -0.13
CA HIS A 73 -3.90 7.33 -0.10
C HIS A 73 -2.72 6.98 -1.01
N ARG A 74 -2.20 5.76 -0.94
CA ARG A 74 -1.07 5.36 -1.80
C ARG A 74 -1.28 4.02 -2.47
N ASP A 75 -1.02 2.91 -1.78
CA ASP A 75 -1.17 1.57 -2.36
C ASP A 75 -2.46 0.91 -1.88
N GLY A 76 -3.28 0.43 -2.83
CA GLY A 76 -4.41 -0.42 -2.49
C GLY A 76 -4.02 -1.84 -2.11
N PHE A 77 -4.92 -2.54 -1.41
CA PHE A 77 -4.76 -3.96 -1.06
C PHE A 77 -4.56 -4.83 -2.32
N LYS A 78 -3.49 -5.62 -2.33
CA LYS A 78 -3.14 -6.55 -3.41
C LYS A 78 -2.42 -7.76 -2.83
N VAL A 79 -2.74 -8.93 -3.37
CA VAL A 79 -2.11 -10.18 -2.94
C VAL A 79 -1.64 -11.01 -4.12
N VAL A 80 -0.53 -11.71 -3.92
CA VAL A 80 0.04 -12.67 -4.88
C VAL A 80 0.26 -14.02 -4.21
N ALA A 81 0.11 -15.09 -4.98
CA ALA A 81 0.36 -16.45 -4.50
C ALA A 81 1.86 -16.73 -4.36
N ARG A 82 2.29 -17.23 -3.21
CA ARG A 82 3.66 -17.68 -2.91
C ARG A 82 3.64 -19.18 -2.62
N LYS A 83 4.53 -19.93 -3.27
CA LYS A 83 4.71 -21.36 -3.00
C LYS A 83 5.50 -21.55 -1.70
N GLY A 84 5.15 -22.57 -0.93
CA GLY A 84 5.89 -22.94 0.28
C GLY A 84 7.28 -23.45 -0.05
N GLY A 85 8.25 -23.22 0.84
CA GLY A 85 9.64 -23.62 0.64
C GLY A 85 10.47 -22.66 -0.22
N ASP A 86 9.89 -21.58 -0.73
CA ASP A 86 10.65 -20.54 -1.40
C ASP A 86 11.54 -19.84 -0.37
N ARG A 87 12.86 -19.98 -0.50
CA ARG A 87 13.89 -19.29 0.31
C ARG A 87 13.92 -17.77 0.10
N GLN A 88 12.93 -17.23 -0.62
CA GLN A 88 12.74 -15.81 -0.86
C GLN A 88 12.14 -15.18 0.39
N ARG A 89 12.93 -15.21 1.47
CA ARG A 89 12.63 -14.54 2.73
C ARG A 89 12.66 -13.02 2.54
N ARG A 90 11.65 -12.38 3.16
CA ARG A 90 11.73 -11.08 3.86
C ARG A 90 12.56 -10.00 3.14
N LEU A 91 11.97 -9.32 2.15
CA LEU A 91 12.70 -8.27 1.43
C LEU A 91 12.76 -6.90 2.13
N LEU A 92 12.15 -6.72 3.31
CA LEU A 92 12.11 -5.38 3.93
C LEU A 92 12.51 -5.32 5.41
N ILE A 93 12.14 -6.29 6.25
CA ILE A 93 12.33 -6.13 7.71
C ILE A 93 13.75 -6.49 8.21
N GLU A 94 14.52 -7.35 7.52
CA GLU A 94 15.89 -7.70 7.97
C GLU A 94 16.96 -6.67 7.53
N ALA A 95 16.56 -5.60 6.86
CA ALA A 95 17.47 -4.58 6.35
C ALA A 95 17.79 -3.45 7.34
N SER A 96 17.05 -3.35 8.45
CA SER A 96 17.21 -2.32 9.48
C SER A 96 18.03 -2.81 10.68
N GLY A 97 19.27 -3.25 10.40
CA GLY A 97 20.40 -3.14 11.34
C GLY A 97 20.49 -4.09 12.53
N GLN A 98 21.51 -4.96 12.50
CA GLN A 98 22.70 -4.85 13.34
C GLN A 98 23.73 -5.90 12.90
N ASP A 99 24.85 -5.46 12.33
CA ASP A 99 26.06 -6.29 12.26
C ASP A 99 26.57 -6.51 13.68
N GLY A 100 26.68 -7.78 14.08
CA GLY A 100 27.29 -8.17 15.33
C GLY A 100 27.16 -9.67 15.59
N ASP A 101 27.99 -10.47 14.90
CA ASP A 101 28.50 -11.78 15.34
C ASP A 101 27.63 -12.56 16.35
N GLY A 102 26.70 -13.38 15.85
CA GLY A 102 26.01 -14.39 16.65
C GLY A 102 24.53 -14.54 16.35
N GLY A 103 24.19 -15.47 15.46
CA GLY A 103 22.79 -15.86 15.24
C GLY A 103 22.56 -16.50 13.88
N LEU A 104 22.91 -17.79 13.74
CA LEU A 104 22.33 -18.66 12.72
C LEU A 104 20.84 -18.85 13.06
N GLU A 105 19.99 -17.86 12.83
CA GLU A 105 18.55 -18.00 13.05
C GLU A 105 17.86 -18.54 11.80
N ALA A 106 17.20 -19.67 11.99
CA ALA A 106 16.95 -20.65 10.96
C ALA A 106 15.98 -20.15 9.89
N ASP A 107 16.35 -20.47 8.65
CA ASP A 107 15.57 -20.36 7.42
C ASP A 107 14.35 -21.31 7.39
N ALA A 108 13.53 -21.36 8.46
CA ALA A 108 12.25 -22.05 8.49
C ALA A 108 11.36 -21.58 7.32
N PRO A 109 11.01 -22.48 6.38
CA PRO A 109 10.23 -22.14 5.20
C PRO A 109 8.79 -21.84 5.57
N LEU A 110 8.25 -20.73 5.05
CA LEU A 110 6.83 -20.44 5.18
C LEU A 110 6.00 -21.45 4.36
N PRO A 111 4.82 -21.86 4.85
CA PRO A 111 3.87 -22.65 4.05
C PRO A 111 3.38 -21.83 2.86
N SER A 112 2.79 -22.50 1.85
CA SER A 112 2.20 -21.79 0.70
C SER A 112 1.11 -20.82 1.18
N HIS A 113 1.15 -19.57 0.72
CA HIS A 113 0.30 -18.48 1.22
C HIS A 113 0.04 -17.43 0.15
N LEU A 114 -0.90 -16.52 0.40
CA LEU A 114 -0.95 -15.27 -0.33
C LEU A 114 -0.20 -14.19 0.45
N TYR A 115 0.54 -13.37 -0.25
CA TYR A 115 1.35 -12.29 0.33
C TYR A 115 1.00 -10.97 -0.34
N GLY A 116 0.96 -9.90 0.45
CA GLY A 116 0.85 -8.56 -0.06
C GLY A 116 1.61 -7.56 0.81
N ILE A 117 1.91 -6.42 0.21
CA ILE A 117 2.48 -5.26 0.86
C ILE A 117 1.82 -4.01 0.31
N SER A 118 1.48 -3.08 1.20
CA SER A 118 0.87 -1.80 0.83
C SER A 118 1.53 -0.68 1.61
N HIS A 119 1.97 0.37 0.92
CA HIS A 119 2.45 1.59 1.56
C HIS A 119 1.27 2.52 1.84
N TYR A 120 1.14 2.98 3.08
CA TYR A 120 0.05 3.87 3.50
C TYR A 120 0.44 5.36 3.46
N GLY A 121 1.74 5.68 3.47
CA GLY A 121 2.24 7.06 3.39
C GLY A 121 1.74 7.94 4.52
N ASP A 122 1.24 9.15 4.20
CA ASP A 122 0.83 10.12 5.23
C ASP A 122 -0.56 9.82 5.83
N ASN A 123 -1.24 8.75 5.40
CA ASN A 123 -2.57 8.40 5.88
C ASN A 123 -2.59 7.02 6.57
N ILE A 124 -2.33 7.02 7.89
CA ILE A 124 -2.38 5.81 8.74
C ILE A 124 -3.74 5.09 8.67
N GLN A 125 -4.81 5.75 8.22
CA GLN A 125 -6.11 5.11 8.02
C GLN A 125 -6.03 3.96 7.00
N ASP A 126 -5.15 4.02 5.99
CA ASP A 126 -4.98 2.95 5.01
C ASP A 126 -4.48 1.65 5.66
N GLU A 127 -3.58 1.75 6.64
CA GLU A 127 -3.08 0.61 7.43
C GLU A 127 -4.22 -0.05 8.20
N TRP A 128 -4.96 0.73 8.98
CA TRP A 128 -6.08 0.20 9.79
C TRP A 128 -7.25 -0.30 8.94
N PHE A 129 -7.44 0.26 7.74
CA PHE A 129 -8.40 -0.25 6.78
C PHE A 129 -8.00 -1.62 6.24
N ILE A 130 -6.70 -1.85 6.01
CA ILE A 130 -6.16 -3.17 5.66
C ILE A 130 -6.37 -4.15 6.82
N VAL A 131 -6.10 -3.75 8.07
CA VAL A 131 -6.39 -4.59 9.25
C VAL A 131 -7.87 -4.99 9.29
N ALA A 132 -8.78 -4.03 9.12
CA ALA A 132 -10.22 -4.30 9.07
C ALA A 132 -10.59 -5.29 7.96
N LEU A 133 -9.98 -5.15 6.78
CA LEU A 133 -10.15 -6.09 5.67
C LEU A 133 -9.64 -7.50 6.02
N LEU A 134 -8.49 -7.64 6.69
CA LEU A 134 -7.98 -8.96 7.10
C LEU A 134 -8.91 -9.64 8.11
N PHE A 135 -9.45 -8.89 9.07
CA PHE A 135 -10.48 -9.39 9.99
C PHE A 135 -11.75 -9.82 9.23
N HIS A 136 -12.19 -9.02 8.25
CA HIS A 136 -13.32 -9.37 7.39
C HIS A 136 -13.07 -10.64 6.59
N LEU A 137 -11.91 -10.76 5.95
CA LEU A 137 -11.54 -11.92 5.13
C LEU A 137 -11.49 -13.20 5.97
N THR A 138 -10.84 -13.18 7.13
CA THR A 138 -10.74 -14.35 8.02
C THR A 138 -12.08 -14.77 8.62
N ARG A 139 -13.01 -13.82 8.82
CA ARG A 139 -14.40 -14.12 9.23
C ARG A 139 -15.23 -14.74 8.12
N ARG A 140 -14.94 -14.42 6.86
CA ARG A 140 -15.72 -14.83 5.67
C ARG A 140 -15.21 -16.09 5.00
N ILE A 141 -13.90 -16.36 5.08
CA ILE A 141 -13.24 -17.50 4.46
C ILE A 141 -12.89 -18.50 5.57
N PRO A 142 -13.63 -19.62 5.71
CA PRO A 142 -13.39 -20.58 6.78
C PRO A 142 -11.97 -21.13 6.76
N GLY A 143 -11.32 -21.14 7.92
CA GLY A 143 -9.97 -21.66 8.08
C GLY A 143 -8.86 -20.68 7.68
N LEU A 144 -9.16 -19.54 7.06
CA LEU A 144 -8.14 -18.56 6.68
C LEU A 144 -7.48 -17.95 7.92
N VAL A 145 -6.15 -18.02 7.97
CA VAL A 145 -5.34 -17.37 9.00
C VAL A 145 -4.60 -16.21 8.35
N ALA A 146 -4.65 -15.02 8.96
CA ALA A 146 -3.91 -13.87 8.49
C ALA A 146 -2.83 -13.44 9.50
N ARG A 147 -1.80 -12.77 9.00
CA ARG A 147 -0.83 -12.01 9.79
C ARG A 147 -0.62 -10.64 9.14
N ALA A 148 -0.34 -9.63 9.94
CA ALA A 148 0.00 -8.29 9.48
C ALA A 148 1.20 -7.77 10.28
N VAL A 149 2.16 -7.17 9.60
CA VAL A 149 3.42 -6.68 10.17
C VAL A 149 3.76 -5.35 9.50
N ASP A 150 4.29 -4.38 10.24
CA ASP A 150 4.78 -3.10 9.72
C ASP A 150 6.28 -2.89 10.09
N SER A 151 6.78 -1.66 10.01
CA SER A 151 8.15 -1.32 10.42
C SER A 151 8.46 -1.54 11.90
N ASP A 152 7.44 -1.52 12.77
CA ASP A 152 7.56 -1.80 14.20
C ASP A 152 7.39 -3.30 14.53
N GLY A 153 7.14 -4.14 13.52
CA GLY A 153 6.91 -5.58 13.66
C GLY A 153 5.45 -5.90 13.96
N GLU A 154 5.17 -6.46 15.14
CA GLU A 154 3.81 -6.88 15.54
C GLU A 154 2.97 -5.69 16.05
N PHE A 155 2.73 -4.69 15.19
CA PHE A 155 2.13 -3.40 15.56
C PHE A 155 0.72 -3.46 16.14
N LEU A 156 -0.05 -4.52 15.85
CA LEU A 156 -1.36 -4.74 16.47
C LEU A 156 -1.26 -4.81 18.00
N LEU A 157 -0.10 -5.22 18.54
CA LEU A 157 0.13 -5.27 19.97
C LEU A 157 0.34 -3.88 20.59
N ILE A 158 0.75 -2.88 19.81
CA ILE A 158 0.94 -1.51 20.28
C ILE A 158 -0.41 -0.92 20.72
N GLU A 159 -1.46 -1.16 19.95
CA GLU A 159 -2.82 -0.68 20.26
C GLU A 159 -3.38 -1.32 21.54
N ALA A 160 -2.92 -2.53 21.88
CA ALA A 160 -3.35 -3.29 23.06
C ALA A 160 -2.30 -3.36 24.17
N ALA A 161 -1.29 -2.48 24.16
CA ALA A 161 -0.10 -2.57 25.00
C ALA A 161 -0.40 -2.70 26.51
N GLU A 162 -1.42 -2.01 27.01
CA GLU A 162 -1.82 -2.04 28.43
C GLU A 162 -2.48 -3.36 28.86
N HIS A 163 -2.79 -4.24 27.91
CA HIS A 163 -3.57 -5.46 28.13
C HIS A 163 -2.83 -6.73 27.71
N LEU A 164 -1.59 -6.60 27.23
CA LEU A 164 -0.78 -7.73 26.79
C LEU A 164 -0.40 -8.65 27.95
N PRO A 165 -0.33 -9.97 27.72
CA PRO A 165 0.32 -10.87 28.66
C PRO A 165 1.82 -10.54 28.78
N ARG A 166 2.42 -10.83 29.94
CA ARG A 166 3.81 -10.44 30.25
C ARG A 166 4.84 -10.88 29.21
N TRP A 167 4.64 -12.04 28.60
CA TRP A 167 5.55 -12.55 27.58
C TRP A 167 5.46 -11.76 26.27
N ALA A 168 4.25 -11.33 25.87
CA ALA A 168 4.01 -10.62 24.61
C ALA A 168 4.35 -9.13 24.70
N ALA A 169 4.57 -8.61 25.92
CA ALA A 169 5.09 -7.26 26.12
C ALA A 169 6.56 -7.11 25.70
N ASN A 170 7.28 -8.22 25.50
CA ASN A 170 8.60 -8.20 24.86
C ASN A 170 8.43 -8.39 23.34
N PRO A 171 8.77 -7.39 22.51
CA PRO A 171 8.64 -7.47 21.05
C PRO A 171 9.32 -8.69 20.41
N GLU A 172 10.55 -9.02 20.84
CA GLU A 172 11.32 -10.16 20.32
C GLU A 172 10.61 -11.49 20.57
N ARG A 173 9.93 -11.60 21.72
CA ARG A 173 9.14 -12.80 22.05
C ARG A 173 7.82 -12.86 21.30
N ALA A 174 7.26 -11.71 20.94
CA ALA A 174 5.99 -11.62 20.26
C ALA A 174 6.10 -11.85 18.75
N GLU A 175 7.28 -11.63 18.17
CA GLU A 175 7.53 -11.83 16.75
C GLU A 175 7.13 -13.25 16.32
N GLY A 176 6.32 -13.36 15.26
CA GLY A 176 5.92 -14.68 14.75
C GLY A 176 4.71 -15.27 15.45
N ARG A 177 4.18 -14.62 16.50
CA ARG A 177 3.19 -15.21 17.41
C ARG A 177 1.80 -14.58 17.34
N VAL A 178 1.60 -13.57 16.51
CA VAL A 178 0.33 -12.84 16.37
C VAL A 178 -0.38 -13.26 15.09
N PHE A 179 -1.64 -13.68 15.22
CA PHE A 179 -2.45 -14.18 14.12
C PHE A 179 -3.88 -13.63 14.18
N ILE A 180 -4.50 -13.42 13.02
CA ILE A 180 -5.90 -13.08 12.89
C ILE A 180 -6.62 -14.32 12.35
N TYR A 181 -7.65 -14.79 13.06
CA TYR A 181 -8.37 -16.00 12.68
C TYR A 181 -9.85 -15.89 13.06
N GLU A 182 -10.76 -16.28 12.16
CA GLU A 182 -12.21 -16.15 12.35
C GLU A 182 -12.67 -14.73 12.77
N GLY A 183 -11.90 -13.68 12.42
CA GLY A 183 -12.18 -12.29 12.79
C GLY A 183 -11.86 -11.94 14.24
N GLU A 184 -10.95 -12.66 14.90
CA GLU A 184 -10.43 -12.38 16.24
C GLU A 184 -8.89 -12.42 16.24
N LEU A 185 -8.24 -11.70 17.16
CA LEU A 185 -6.79 -11.74 17.35
C LEU A 185 -6.36 -12.91 18.24
N TYR A 186 -5.33 -13.66 17.85
CA TYR A 186 -4.75 -14.78 18.59
C TYR A 186 -3.26 -14.54 18.85
N LEU A 187 -2.84 -14.81 20.09
CA LEU A 187 -1.46 -14.74 20.56
C LEU A 187 -1.00 -16.16 20.93
N ILE A 188 -0.19 -16.78 20.07
CA ILE A 188 0.25 -18.16 20.24
C ILE A 188 1.58 -18.18 20.98
N GLY A 189 1.53 -18.34 22.30
CA GLY A 189 2.68 -18.46 23.18
C GLY A 189 2.24 -18.74 24.62
N GLY A 190 3.18 -18.82 25.57
CA GLY A 190 2.83 -19.11 26.96
C GLY A 190 3.83 -18.61 28.00
N GLU A 191 3.31 -18.28 29.19
CA GLU A 191 4.16 -18.14 30.38
C GLU A 191 4.75 -19.51 30.73
N GLY A 192 6.08 -19.65 30.63
CA GLY A 192 6.81 -20.88 30.93
C GLY A 192 7.12 -21.77 29.73
N GLU A 193 6.84 -21.34 28.49
CA GLU A 193 7.50 -21.91 27.32
C GLU A 193 8.97 -21.46 27.34
N GLU A 194 9.91 -22.42 27.18
CA GLU A 194 11.34 -22.11 27.12
C GLU A 194 11.61 -21.16 25.95
N GLU A 195 12.56 -20.23 26.11
CA GLU A 195 12.90 -19.17 25.14
C GLU A 195 13.29 -19.72 23.75
N GLU A 196 13.63 -21.01 23.68
CA GLU A 196 14.20 -21.67 22.50
C GLU A 196 13.21 -22.53 21.70
N GLU A 197 11.94 -22.67 22.13
CA GLU A 197 10.95 -23.41 21.31
C GLU A 197 10.48 -22.56 20.11
N GLU A 198 11.10 -22.77 18.95
CA GLU A 198 10.62 -22.26 17.67
C GLU A 198 9.18 -22.74 17.39
N LEU A 199 8.27 -21.80 17.16
CA LEU A 199 6.88 -22.10 16.79
C LEU A 199 6.79 -22.46 15.31
N SER A 200 6.56 -23.73 15.00
CA SER A 200 6.25 -24.15 13.63
C SER A 200 4.85 -23.72 13.20
N PHE A 201 4.68 -23.36 11.93
CA PHE A 201 3.35 -23.05 11.36
C PHE A 201 2.38 -24.24 11.44
N GLU A 202 2.88 -25.47 11.43
CA GLU A 202 2.07 -26.67 11.65
C GLU A 202 1.46 -26.70 13.05
N ARG A 203 2.24 -26.34 14.08
CA ARG A 203 1.75 -26.20 15.45
C ARG A 203 0.71 -25.09 15.51
N VAL A 204 1.00 -23.92 14.93
CA VAL A 204 0.05 -22.80 14.86
C VAL A 204 -1.31 -23.22 14.28
N PHE A 205 -1.31 -23.86 13.10
CA PHE A 205 -2.58 -24.28 12.48
C PHE A 205 -3.29 -25.36 13.27
N ARG A 206 -2.56 -26.26 13.94
CA ARG A 206 -3.14 -27.29 14.82
C ARG A 206 -3.83 -26.64 16.01
N GLU A 207 -3.19 -25.69 16.67
CA GLU A 207 -3.73 -24.99 17.84
C GLU A 207 -4.94 -24.12 17.48
N LEU A 208 -4.88 -23.37 16.37
CA LEU A 208 -5.99 -22.51 15.93
C LEU A 208 -7.24 -23.29 15.52
N LYS A 209 -7.06 -24.48 14.93
CA LYS A 209 -8.18 -25.34 14.53
C LYS A 209 -8.68 -26.25 15.64
N GLY A 210 -7.84 -26.55 16.63
CA GLY A 210 -8.18 -27.45 17.71
C GLY A 210 -9.11 -26.82 18.75
N ASP A 211 -9.70 -27.65 19.59
CA ASP A 211 -10.57 -27.22 20.69
C ASP A 211 -9.82 -26.33 21.72
N GLY A 212 -8.49 -26.41 21.74
CA GLY A 212 -7.60 -25.61 22.58
C GLY A 212 -7.44 -24.14 22.16
N ARG A 213 -7.98 -23.72 21.01
CA ARG A 213 -7.79 -22.36 20.46
C ARG A 213 -8.20 -21.23 21.42
N THR A 214 -9.16 -21.50 22.29
CA THR A 214 -9.64 -20.55 23.32
C THR A 214 -8.56 -20.15 24.34
N ARG A 215 -7.44 -20.89 24.41
CA ARG A 215 -6.27 -20.51 25.21
C ARG A 215 -5.48 -19.35 24.60
N TYR A 216 -5.52 -19.23 23.27
CA TYR A 216 -4.67 -18.32 22.51
C TYR A 216 -5.42 -17.08 22.04
N VAL A 217 -6.76 -17.07 22.10
CA VAL A 217 -7.54 -15.87 21.77
C VAL A 217 -7.14 -14.73 22.70
N GLY A 218 -6.89 -13.56 22.13
CA GLY A 218 -6.61 -12.35 22.88
C GLY A 218 -7.74 -12.08 23.89
N SER A 219 -7.37 -11.51 25.05
CA SER A 219 -8.36 -11.16 26.07
C SER A 219 -9.42 -10.22 25.49
N LYS A 220 -10.61 -10.15 26.10
CA LYS A 220 -11.66 -9.22 25.67
C LYS A 220 -11.17 -7.76 25.63
N ALA A 221 -10.20 -7.41 26.47
CA ALA A 221 -9.60 -6.07 26.46
C ALA A 221 -8.73 -5.87 25.21
N ILE A 222 -7.92 -6.86 24.83
CA ILE A 222 -7.14 -6.84 23.58
C ILE A 222 -8.07 -6.75 22.36
N GLN A 223 -9.08 -7.62 22.28
CA GLN A 223 -10.05 -7.58 21.16
C GLN A 223 -10.77 -6.23 21.11
N GLY A 224 -11.15 -5.69 22.28
CA GLY A 224 -11.82 -4.39 22.38
C GLY A 224 -10.98 -3.22 21.86
N CYS A 225 -9.67 -3.22 22.10
CA CYS A 225 -8.76 -2.22 21.53
C CYS A 225 -8.74 -2.26 20.00
N ILE A 226 -8.62 -3.46 19.43
CA ILE A 226 -8.60 -3.62 17.96
C ILE A 226 -9.96 -3.26 17.37
N GLU A 227 -11.06 -3.77 17.93
CA GLU A 227 -12.43 -3.49 17.47
C GLU A 227 -12.75 -1.99 17.54
N ALA A 228 -12.23 -1.25 18.54
CA ALA A 228 -12.40 0.20 18.60
C ALA A 228 -11.74 0.93 17.42
N ARG A 229 -10.69 0.36 16.81
CA ARG A 229 -10.03 0.91 15.63
C ARG A 229 -10.69 0.50 14.32
N ILE A 230 -11.14 -0.76 14.22
CA ILE A 230 -11.61 -1.33 12.95
C ILE A 230 -13.13 -1.41 12.81
N GLY A 231 -13.89 -1.35 13.91
CA GLY A 231 -15.31 -1.68 13.95
C GLY A 231 -16.21 -0.74 13.17
N GLU A 232 -15.71 0.44 12.78
CA GLU A 232 -16.44 1.38 11.94
C GLU A 232 -16.28 1.10 10.42
N PHE A 233 -15.36 0.22 10.04
CA PHE A 233 -15.15 -0.15 8.64
C PHE A 233 -15.98 -1.37 8.22
N PRO A 234 -16.52 -1.37 6.99
CA PRO A 234 -16.40 -0.37 5.93
C PRO A 234 -17.53 0.68 5.93
N ASP A 235 -18.35 0.73 6.99
CA ASP A 235 -19.62 1.47 6.99
C ASP A 235 -19.44 3.00 7.09
N ARG A 236 -18.42 3.47 7.80
CA ARG A 236 -18.13 4.92 8.01
C ARG A 236 -16.96 5.46 7.19
N ILE A 237 -16.55 4.78 6.11
CA ILE A 237 -15.49 5.26 5.22
C ILE A 237 -15.78 6.69 4.71
N GLU A 238 -17.04 6.97 4.40
CA GLU A 238 -17.45 8.26 3.83
C GLU A 238 -17.26 9.43 4.82
N ASP A 239 -17.15 9.17 6.12
CA ASP A 239 -16.87 10.20 7.13
C ASP A 239 -15.45 10.77 6.99
N SER A 240 -14.52 10.03 6.37
CA SER A 240 -13.18 10.52 6.05
C SER A 240 -13.11 11.20 4.67
N HIS A 241 -14.21 11.22 3.91
CA HIS A 241 -14.26 11.89 2.62
C HIS A 241 -14.47 13.41 2.76
N HIS A 242 -14.02 14.12 1.73
CA HIS A 242 -14.31 15.54 1.54
C HIS A 242 -14.54 15.81 0.05
N ARG A 243 -15.72 16.31 -0.28
CA ARG A 243 -16.12 16.71 -1.63
C ARG A 243 -15.92 18.20 -1.82
N THR A 244 -15.26 18.59 -2.90
CA THR A 244 -15.13 20.01 -3.28
C THR A 244 -15.29 20.19 -4.78
N THR A 245 -15.75 21.37 -5.18
CA THR A 245 -15.81 21.78 -6.59
C THR A 245 -14.47 22.36 -7.02
N LEU A 246 -13.96 21.91 -8.18
CA LEU A 246 -12.71 22.36 -8.78
C LEU A 246 -12.92 22.84 -10.22
N TYR A 247 -12.11 23.80 -10.66
CA TYR A 247 -12.07 24.24 -12.06
C TYR A 247 -10.80 23.70 -12.73
N VAL A 248 -10.95 22.69 -13.58
CA VAL A 248 -9.83 21.90 -14.12
C VAL A 248 -9.89 21.79 -15.65
N PRO A 249 -8.77 21.51 -16.33
CA PRO A 249 -8.77 21.20 -17.75
C PRO A 249 -9.71 20.04 -18.08
N VAL A 250 -10.34 20.07 -19.26
CA VAL A 250 -11.28 19.01 -19.69
C VAL A 250 -10.65 17.61 -19.62
N GLY A 251 -9.37 17.48 -19.97
CA GLY A 251 -8.66 16.20 -19.87
C GLY A 251 -8.58 15.67 -18.43
N VAL A 252 -8.43 16.54 -17.43
CA VAL A 252 -8.44 16.14 -16.01
C VAL A 252 -9.83 15.66 -15.62
N ALA A 253 -10.87 16.39 -16.03
CA ALA A 253 -12.26 16.00 -15.80
C ALA A 253 -12.57 14.62 -16.40
N ALA A 254 -12.11 14.36 -17.63
CA ALA A 254 -12.28 13.08 -18.30
C ALA A 254 -11.56 11.94 -17.57
N VAL A 255 -10.31 12.14 -17.16
CA VAL A 255 -9.52 11.15 -16.40
C VAL A 255 -10.20 10.80 -15.08
N LEU A 256 -10.67 11.80 -14.33
CA LEU A 256 -11.36 11.58 -13.06
C LEU A 256 -12.74 10.94 -13.22
N LYS A 257 -13.45 11.21 -14.32
CA LYS A 257 -14.74 10.57 -14.64
C LYS A 257 -14.58 9.08 -14.89
N GLU A 258 -13.48 8.66 -15.53
CA GLU A 258 -13.19 7.25 -15.79
C GLU A 258 -12.63 6.53 -14.56
N ASN A 259 -11.67 7.15 -13.86
CA ASN A 259 -11.06 6.56 -12.67
C ASN A 259 -10.86 7.62 -11.57
N PRO A 260 -11.83 7.77 -10.66
CA PRO A 260 -11.74 8.72 -9.55
C PRO A 260 -10.56 8.48 -8.60
N GLN A 261 -10.06 7.25 -8.48
CA GLN A 261 -8.96 6.90 -7.56
C GLN A 261 -7.63 7.58 -7.94
N LEU A 262 -7.47 8.01 -9.20
CA LEU A 262 -6.28 8.72 -9.66
C LEU A 262 -6.11 10.09 -8.99
N VAL A 263 -7.14 10.60 -8.31
CA VAL A 263 -7.06 11.83 -7.52
C VAL A 263 -5.93 11.77 -6.49
N SER A 264 -5.75 10.62 -5.83
CA SER A 264 -4.74 10.49 -4.78
C SER A 264 -3.33 10.61 -5.34
N ALA A 265 -3.04 9.85 -6.40
CA ALA A 265 -1.75 9.89 -7.08
C ALA A 265 -1.42 11.30 -7.58
N ALA A 266 -2.40 12.02 -8.12
CA ALA A 266 -2.21 13.39 -8.61
C ALA A 266 -1.89 14.36 -7.47
N VAL A 267 -2.61 14.29 -6.35
CA VAL A 267 -2.33 15.11 -5.16
C VAL A 267 -0.92 14.83 -4.62
N LEU A 268 -0.53 13.56 -4.48
CA LEU A 268 0.79 13.18 -4.00
C LEU A 268 1.91 13.64 -4.94
N ALA A 269 1.75 13.43 -6.25
CA ALA A 269 2.71 13.90 -7.26
C ALA A 269 2.88 15.42 -7.21
N PHE A 270 1.79 16.16 -7.01
CA PHE A 270 1.84 17.60 -6.84
C PHE A 270 2.55 18.00 -5.53
N CYS A 271 2.17 17.40 -4.40
CA CYS A 271 2.71 17.78 -3.09
C CYS A 271 4.20 17.46 -2.96
N ASN A 272 4.66 16.37 -3.57
CA ASN A 272 6.05 15.87 -3.52
C ASN A 272 6.90 16.31 -4.72
N ARG A 273 6.41 17.27 -5.52
CA ARG A 273 7.05 17.74 -6.76
C ARG A 273 8.48 18.25 -6.55
N ASP A 274 9.37 17.88 -7.46
CA ASP A 274 10.75 18.36 -7.52
C ASP A 274 10.97 19.48 -8.59
N SER A 275 12.23 19.87 -8.79
CA SER A 275 12.59 20.91 -9.78
C SER A 275 12.35 20.51 -11.25
N ILE A 276 12.33 19.20 -11.54
CA ILE A 276 12.01 18.64 -12.86
C ILE A 276 10.51 18.67 -13.06
N ASP A 277 9.75 18.25 -12.05
CA ASP A 277 8.28 18.26 -12.05
C ASP A 277 7.72 19.68 -12.25
N LEU A 278 8.38 20.70 -11.65
CA LEU A 278 8.05 22.10 -11.89
C LEU A 278 8.20 22.53 -13.36
N LYS A 279 9.10 21.91 -14.13
CA LYS A 279 9.21 22.17 -15.58
C LYS A 279 8.02 21.60 -16.33
N ALA A 280 7.52 20.42 -15.93
CA ALA A 280 6.29 19.86 -16.49
C ALA A 280 5.09 20.76 -16.18
N CYS A 281 4.95 21.21 -14.92
CA CYS A 281 3.88 22.12 -14.50
C CYS A 281 3.86 23.47 -15.25
N ARG A 282 5.02 23.96 -15.70
CA ARG A 282 5.09 25.19 -16.52
C ARG A 282 4.68 24.94 -17.97
N ALA A 283 4.90 23.72 -18.46
CA ALA A 283 4.65 23.35 -19.84
C ALA A 283 3.20 22.92 -20.08
N MET A 284 2.55 22.28 -19.09
CA MET A 284 1.16 21.77 -19.17
C MET A 284 0.84 21.12 -20.53
N ARG A 285 1.67 20.18 -20.97
CA ARG A 285 1.59 19.60 -22.33
C ARG A 285 0.41 18.63 -22.47
N TYR A 286 0.08 17.92 -21.40
CA TYR A 286 -0.98 16.91 -21.41
C TYR A 286 -2.31 17.51 -20.97
N PHE A 287 -2.29 18.48 -20.05
CA PHE A 287 -3.48 19.12 -19.50
C PHE A 287 -3.46 20.65 -19.65
N PRO A 288 -3.52 21.18 -20.88
CA PRO A 288 -3.33 22.60 -21.11
C PRO A 288 -4.58 23.40 -20.63
N PRO A 289 -4.42 24.64 -20.13
CA PRO A 289 -5.47 25.34 -19.37
C PRO A 289 -6.53 26.08 -20.22
N GLU A 290 -6.50 25.96 -21.55
CA GLU A 290 -7.33 26.75 -22.46
C GLU A 290 -8.82 26.36 -22.38
N SER A 291 -9.11 25.10 -22.09
CA SER A 291 -10.47 24.60 -21.92
C SER A 291 -10.61 23.93 -20.57
N CYS A 292 -11.31 24.60 -19.65
CA CYS A 292 -11.56 24.12 -18.31
C CYS A 292 -13.06 24.01 -18.04
N VAL A 293 -13.41 23.13 -17.11
CA VAL A 293 -14.78 22.86 -16.66
C VAL A 293 -14.81 22.74 -15.15
N TYR A 294 -15.98 23.00 -14.55
CA TYR A 294 -16.21 22.72 -13.14
C TYR A 294 -16.51 21.24 -12.94
N VAL A 295 -15.91 20.63 -11.92
CA VAL A 295 -16.15 19.24 -11.53
C VAL A 295 -16.25 19.12 -10.03
N SER A 296 -17.08 18.19 -9.55
CA SER A 296 -17.12 17.81 -8.14
C SER A 296 -16.16 16.64 -7.93
N VAL A 297 -15.15 16.81 -7.08
CA VAL A 297 -14.14 15.79 -6.80
C VAL A 297 -14.22 15.40 -5.32
N VAL A 298 -14.16 14.10 -5.05
CA VAL A 298 -14.12 13.55 -3.69
C VAL A 298 -12.69 13.13 -3.38
N PHE A 299 -12.21 13.56 -2.22
CA PHE A 299 -10.90 13.24 -1.66
C PHE A 299 -11.10 12.52 -0.33
N THR A 300 -10.03 11.94 0.22
CA THR A 300 -9.95 11.83 1.68
C THR A 300 -9.67 13.22 2.26
N LYS A 301 -10.10 13.47 3.50
CA LYS A 301 -9.80 14.69 4.25
C LYS A 301 -8.29 14.95 4.29
N CYS A 302 -7.48 13.91 4.44
CA CYS A 302 -6.01 13.99 4.36
C CYS A 302 -5.55 14.57 3.02
N LEU A 303 -5.93 13.96 1.89
CA LEU A 303 -5.53 14.42 0.55
C LEU A 303 -6.00 15.85 0.25
N TYR A 304 -7.21 16.18 0.66
CA TYR A 304 -7.74 17.53 0.50
C TYR A 304 -6.96 18.56 1.31
N ALA A 305 -6.64 18.28 2.57
CA ALA A 305 -5.84 19.16 3.41
C ALA A 305 -4.42 19.36 2.83
N MET A 306 -3.79 18.29 2.34
CA MET A 306 -2.49 18.38 1.65
C MET A 306 -2.55 19.31 0.45
N LEU A 307 -3.57 19.15 -0.42
CA LEU A 307 -3.73 19.98 -1.60
C LEU A 307 -4.02 21.44 -1.22
N LEU A 308 -4.87 21.68 -0.22
CA LEU A 308 -5.25 23.00 0.25
C LEU A 308 -4.05 23.78 0.79
N HIS A 309 -3.27 23.18 1.68
CA HIS A 309 -2.17 23.85 2.38
C HIS A 309 -0.86 23.90 1.59
N ASN A 310 -0.72 23.13 0.50
CA ASN A 310 0.46 23.24 -0.36
C ASN A 310 0.40 24.52 -1.22
N SER A 311 1.24 25.51 -0.90
CA SER A 311 1.25 26.80 -1.61
C SER A 311 1.80 26.68 -3.04
N TYR A 312 1.09 27.27 -4.00
CA TYR A 312 1.50 27.29 -5.39
C TYR A 312 0.79 28.38 -6.17
N LEU A 313 1.54 29.08 -7.03
CA LEU A 313 1.00 29.99 -8.02
C LEU A 313 1.57 29.57 -9.39
N PRO A 314 0.71 29.38 -10.40
CA PRO A 314 1.16 29.00 -11.73
C PRO A 314 1.96 30.12 -12.40
N ASP A 315 2.84 29.74 -13.34
CA ASP A 315 3.52 30.72 -14.19
C ASP A 315 2.50 31.42 -15.10
N ARG A 316 2.57 32.75 -15.18
CA ARG A 316 1.70 33.57 -16.03
C ARG A 316 1.76 33.16 -17.49
N ARG A 317 2.89 32.61 -17.94
CA ARG A 317 3.10 32.20 -19.34
C ARG A 317 2.37 30.91 -19.70
N THR A 318 1.95 30.12 -18.70
CA THR A 318 1.25 28.85 -18.90
C THR A 318 -0.20 29.05 -19.35
N GLY A 319 -0.78 30.24 -19.15
CA GLY A 319 -2.13 30.58 -19.63
C GLY A 319 -3.25 30.37 -18.61
N TRP A 320 -2.91 30.06 -17.34
CA TRP A 320 -3.90 29.96 -16.27
C TRP A 320 -4.55 31.32 -15.96
N SER A 321 -5.89 31.34 -15.95
CA SER A 321 -6.69 32.48 -15.53
C SER A 321 -7.22 32.25 -14.11
N LEU A 322 -6.59 32.89 -13.12
CA LEU A 322 -7.02 32.85 -11.73
C LEU A 322 -7.82 34.12 -11.40
N PRO A 323 -9.00 33.99 -10.77
CA PRO A 323 -9.75 35.15 -10.29
C PRO A 323 -9.04 35.79 -9.08
N LEU A 324 -9.57 36.93 -8.62
CA LEU A 324 -9.05 37.59 -7.42
C LEU A 324 -9.32 36.74 -6.17
N ALA A 325 -8.49 36.87 -5.15
CA ALA A 325 -8.63 36.12 -3.89
C ALA A 325 -9.97 36.37 -3.15
N THR A 326 -10.65 37.47 -3.46
CA THR A 326 -11.98 37.81 -2.93
C THR A 326 -13.13 37.15 -3.69
N ASP A 327 -12.86 36.54 -4.83
CA ASP A 327 -13.86 35.87 -5.65
C ASP A 327 -14.27 34.53 -5.01
N PRO A 328 -15.59 34.22 -4.89
CA PRO A 328 -16.05 32.94 -4.36
C PRO A 328 -15.46 31.71 -5.07
N ASN A 329 -15.14 31.83 -6.37
CA ASN A 329 -14.59 30.73 -7.17
C ASN A 329 -13.06 30.61 -7.07
N TYR A 330 -12.39 31.51 -6.37
CA TYR A 330 -10.92 31.51 -6.24
C TYR A 330 -10.38 30.17 -5.75
N LYS A 331 -11.01 29.61 -4.72
CA LYS A 331 -10.63 28.31 -4.16
C LYS A 331 -10.72 27.19 -5.20
N ALA A 332 -11.82 27.11 -5.94
CA ALA A 332 -12.03 26.10 -6.98
C ALA A 332 -10.97 26.18 -8.09
N HIS A 333 -10.58 27.39 -8.50
CA HIS A 333 -9.53 27.61 -9.50
C HIS A 333 -8.15 27.25 -8.96
N VAL A 334 -7.78 27.72 -7.77
CA VAL A 334 -6.45 27.46 -7.20
C VAL A 334 -6.25 25.96 -6.97
N LEU A 335 -7.20 25.28 -6.34
CA LEU A 335 -7.13 23.84 -6.13
C LEU A 335 -7.15 23.08 -7.47
N GLY A 336 -7.93 23.54 -8.45
CA GLY A 336 -7.97 22.95 -9.78
C GLY A 336 -6.63 23.03 -10.52
N VAL A 337 -5.91 24.16 -10.43
CA VAL A 337 -4.53 24.28 -10.95
C VAL A 337 -3.60 23.28 -10.28
N LYS A 338 -3.63 23.19 -8.95
CA LYS A 338 -2.75 22.28 -8.20
C LYS A 338 -2.98 20.83 -8.62
N LEU A 339 -4.25 20.41 -8.69
CA LEU A 339 -4.62 19.06 -9.11
C LEU A 339 -4.21 18.78 -10.57
N ALA A 340 -4.44 19.73 -11.48
CA ALA A 340 -4.04 19.61 -12.87
C ALA A 340 -2.52 19.48 -13.04
N CYS A 341 -1.73 20.23 -12.26
CA CYS A 341 -0.28 20.08 -12.21
C CYS A 341 0.13 18.68 -11.72
N GLY A 342 -0.57 18.11 -10.74
CA GLY A 342 -0.35 16.73 -10.29
C GLY A 342 -0.52 15.71 -11.41
N PHE A 343 -1.62 15.81 -12.16
CA PHE A 343 -1.86 14.98 -13.35
C PHE A 343 -0.82 15.19 -14.46
N GLU A 344 -0.42 16.44 -14.71
CA GLU A 344 0.64 16.78 -15.67
C GLU A 344 1.98 16.12 -15.32
N ILE A 345 2.35 16.13 -14.03
CA ILE A 345 3.55 15.46 -13.53
C ILE A 345 3.49 13.97 -13.86
N LEU A 346 2.40 13.29 -13.46
CA LEU A 346 2.23 11.85 -13.70
C LEU A 346 2.27 11.50 -15.20
N ALA A 347 1.55 12.24 -16.04
CA ALA A 347 1.53 12.01 -17.48
C ALA A 347 2.91 12.26 -18.12
N SER A 348 3.69 13.23 -17.61
CA SER A 348 5.04 13.50 -18.10
C SER A 348 6.03 12.37 -17.80
N GLN A 349 5.77 11.61 -16.72
CA GLN A 349 6.57 10.47 -16.26
C GLN A 349 6.20 9.16 -16.98
N ALA A 350 5.09 9.10 -17.72
CA ALA A 350 4.66 7.95 -18.53
C ALA A 350 5.62 7.58 -19.68
N LYS A 351 6.66 8.38 -19.91
CA LYS A 351 7.68 8.08 -20.92
C LYS A 351 8.56 6.96 -20.40
N THR A 352 8.52 5.81 -21.07
CA THR A 352 9.42 4.69 -20.81
C THR A 352 10.87 5.17 -20.86
N SER A 353 11.56 5.11 -19.72
CA SER A 353 13.03 5.12 -19.67
C SER A 353 13.51 3.97 -20.55
N GLN A 354 13.99 4.25 -21.78
CA GLN A 354 14.47 3.21 -22.69
C GLN A 354 15.75 2.52 -22.19
N SER A 355 16.41 3.07 -21.17
CA SER A 355 17.59 2.51 -20.52
C SER A 355 17.40 2.42 -18.99
N LEU A 356 17.81 1.29 -18.40
CA LEU A 356 17.89 1.09 -16.95
C LEU A 356 18.71 2.19 -16.25
N ASP A 357 19.74 2.73 -16.91
CA ASP A 357 20.62 3.77 -16.35
C ASP A 357 19.91 5.11 -16.16
N THR A 358 18.83 5.33 -16.92
CA THR A 358 17.99 6.53 -16.82
C THR A 358 16.79 6.35 -15.89
N ASP A 359 16.60 5.13 -15.38
CA ASP A 359 15.38 4.76 -14.68
C ASP A 359 15.47 5.12 -13.18
N LYS A 360 14.71 6.13 -12.72
CA LYS A 360 14.86 6.74 -11.37
C LYS A 360 14.82 5.73 -10.22
N GLY A 361 13.78 4.92 -10.14
CA GLY A 361 13.68 3.82 -9.17
C GLY A 361 14.55 2.58 -9.44
N TRP A 362 15.26 2.43 -10.57
CA TRP A 362 16.36 1.45 -10.65
C TRP A 362 17.50 1.99 -9.81
N LYS A 363 17.77 3.30 -9.86
CA LYS A 363 18.77 3.94 -8.99
C LYS A 363 18.38 3.81 -7.53
N SER A 364 17.14 4.13 -7.15
CA SER A 364 16.69 3.98 -5.77
C SER A 364 16.73 2.52 -5.31
N TYR A 365 16.30 1.57 -6.14
CA TYR A 365 16.39 0.14 -5.82
C TYR A 365 17.85 -0.32 -5.65
N PHE A 366 18.73 0.09 -6.55
CA PHE A 366 20.16 -0.23 -6.50
C PHE A 366 20.85 0.40 -5.28
N GLU A 367 20.55 1.65 -4.96
CA GLU A 367 21.02 2.35 -3.76
C GLU A 367 20.53 1.63 -2.50
N SER A 368 19.26 1.22 -2.46
CA SER A 368 18.69 0.44 -1.35
C SER A 368 19.42 -0.89 -1.19
N LEU A 369 19.57 -1.69 -2.26
CA LEU A 369 20.34 -2.95 -2.23
C LEU A 369 21.76 -2.74 -1.73
N SER A 370 22.41 -1.66 -2.17
CA SER A 370 23.78 -1.33 -1.77
C SER A 370 23.86 -0.96 -0.29
N SER A 371 22.92 -0.15 0.20
CA SER A 371 22.83 0.23 1.61
C SER A 371 22.52 -0.96 2.53
N LYS A 372 21.82 -1.97 2.01
CA LYS A 372 21.39 -3.19 2.71
C LYS A 372 22.40 -4.34 2.59
N GLY A 373 23.62 -4.06 2.10
CA GLY A 373 24.69 -5.05 2.04
C GLY A 373 24.46 -6.19 1.03
N TYR A 374 23.49 -6.08 0.11
CA TYR A 374 23.15 -7.14 -0.85
C TYR A 374 24.36 -7.63 -1.67
N PHE A 375 25.27 -6.71 -2.00
CA PHE A 375 26.48 -7.01 -2.77
C PHE A 375 27.62 -7.61 -1.93
N GLN A 376 27.44 -7.84 -0.62
CA GLN A 376 28.38 -8.54 0.26
C GLN A 376 29.83 -8.00 0.18
N GLU A 377 29.99 -6.67 0.11
CA GLU A 377 31.28 -5.98 -0.07
C GLU A 377 32.08 -6.41 -1.32
N ASN A 378 31.48 -7.15 -2.26
CA ASN A 378 32.15 -7.55 -3.49
C ASN A 378 32.51 -6.31 -4.32
N ILE A 379 33.73 -6.30 -4.87
CA ILE A 379 34.23 -5.20 -5.69
C ILE A 379 33.39 -5.08 -6.97
N GLU A 380 33.01 -3.86 -7.32
CA GLU A 380 32.28 -3.56 -8.55
C GLU A 380 33.03 -4.13 -9.78
N GLY A 381 32.34 -4.95 -10.57
CA GLY A 381 32.91 -5.64 -11.74
C GLY A 381 33.58 -6.99 -11.44
N SER A 382 33.64 -7.45 -10.19
CA SER A 382 33.99 -8.85 -9.87
C SER A 382 32.94 -9.83 -10.41
N GLN A 383 33.30 -11.11 -10.56
CA GLN A 383 32.38 -12.13 -11.05
C GLN A 383 31.13 -12.24 -10.17
N GLU A 384 31.31 -12.26 -8.84
CA GLU A 384 30.21 -12.40 -7.89
C GLU A 384 29.33 -11.14 -7.84
N TYR A 385 29.93 -9.95 -7.84
CA TYR A 385 29.19 -8.69 -7.98
C TYR A 385 28.35 -8.66 -9.27
N THR A 386 28.93 -9.10 -10.39
CA THR A 386 28.24 -9.12 -11.69
C THR A 386 27.08 -10.11 -11.69
N ARG A 387 27.24 -11.27 -11.03
CA ARG A 387 26.19 -12.26 -10.85
C ARG A 387 25.03 -11.71 -10.02
N LEU A 388 25.32 -11.14 -8.85
CA LEU A 388 24.33 -10.51 -7.97
C LEU A 388 23.62 -9.33 -8.65
N LEU A 389 24.37 -8.48 -9.37
CA LEU A 389 23.81 -7.40 -10.17
C LEU A 389 22.88 -7.91 -11.28
N GLY A 390 23.23 -9.04 -11.92
CA GLY A 390 22.38 -9.70 -12.91
C GLY A 390 21.04 -10.15 -12.32
N ILE A 391 21.08 -10.83 -11.17
CA ILE A 391 19.89 -11.27 -10.43
C ILE A 391 19.05 -10.08 -9.99
N ALA A 392 19.67 -9.04 -9.43
CA ALA A 392 18.98 -7.82 -9.04
C ALA A 392 18.31 -7.12 -10.24
N LYS A 393 18.95 -7.11 -11.42
CA LYS A 393 18.37 -6.57 -12.65
C LYS A 393 17.20 -7.39 -13.16
N GLU A 394 17.32 -8.72 -13.19
CA GLU A 394 16.23 -9.62 -13.58
C GLU A 394 15.05 -9.48 -12.64
N TYR A 395 15.30 -9.54 -11.33
CA TYR A 395 14.28 -9.37 -10.31
C TYR A 395 13.60 -8.00 -10.42
N TYR A 396 14.38 -6.94 -10.59
CA TYR A 396 13.83 -5.61 -10.83
C TYR A 396 13.01 -5.56 -12.12
N GLN A 397 13.43 -6.20 -13.21
CA GLN A 397 12.65 -6.20 -14.45
C GLN A 397 11.33 -6.97 -14.33
N GLU A 398 11.33 -8.08 -13.62
CA GLU A 398 10.15 -8.91 -13.36
C GLU A 398 9.18 -8.23 -12.38
N ASN A 399 9.71 -7.47 -11.42
CA ASN A 399 8.94 -6.91 -10.31
C ASN A 399 8.83 -5.37 -10.31
N LYS A 400 9.45 -4.65 -11.27
CA LYS A 400 9.37 -3.17 -11.41
C LYS A 400 7.92 -2.68 -11.41
N ASP A 401 7.07 -3.53 -11.94
CA ASP A 401 5.64 -3.36 -12.13
C ASP A 401 4.83 -3.40 -10.81
N SER A 402 5.40 -4.04 -9.79
CA SER A 402 4.92 -4.09 -8.41
C SER A 402 5.64 -3.07 -7.52
N MET A 403 6.90 -2.77 -7.82
CA MET A 403 7.74 -1.83 -7.06
C MET A 403 7.49 -0.36 -7.39
N ARG A 404 6.91 -0.06 -8.57
CA ARG A 404 6.64 1.31 -8.99
C ARG A 404 5.17 1.50 -9.36
N PHE A 405 4.46 2.12 -8.44
CA PHE A 405 3.07 2.53 -8.65
C PHE A 405 2.95 3.67 -9.68
N THR A 406 3.88 4.64 -9.66
CA THR A 406 3.79 5.91 -10.42
C THR A 406 3.87 5.82 -11.95
N PRO A 407 4.78 5.02 -12.57
CA PRO A 407 4.90 4.96 -14.03
C PRO A 407 3.65 4.36 -14.71
N LYS A 408 3.04 3.34 -14.10
CA LYS A 408 1.81 2.72 -14.61
C LYS A 408 0.62 3.67 -14.57
N ILE A 409 0.51 4.46 -13.51
CA ILE A 409 -0.51 5.50 -13.39
C ILE A 409 -0.35 6.53 -14.52
N GLY A 410 0.87 6.98 -14.80
CA GLY A 410 1.14 7.89 -15.90
C GLY A 410 0.72 7.31 -17.26
N GLU A 411 1.04 6.04 -17.51
CA GLU A 411 0.64 5.33 -18.73
C GLU A 411 -0.88 5.18 -18.85
N GLU A 412 -1.58 4.86 -17.76
CA GLU A 412 -3.04 4.80 -17.69
C GLU A 412 -3.66 6.17 -18.04
N ILE A 413 -3.19 7.25 -17.40
CA ILE A 413 -3.63 8.62 -17.66
C ILE A 413 -3.47 8.97 -19.15
N VAL A 414 -2.28 8.70 -19.72
CA VAL A 414 -2.01 9.00 -21.13
C VAL A 414 -2.86 8.12 -22.06
N SER A 415 -3.14 6.87 -21.67
CA SER A 415 -4.04 5.97 -22.41
C SER A 415 -5.47 6.53 -22.47
N ILE A 416 -6.01 6.96 -21.33
CA ILE A 416 -7.34 7.59 -21.24
C ILE A 416 -7.42 8.83 -22.14
N LEU A 417 -6.42 9.71 -22.06
CA LEU A 417 -6.36 10.92 -22.89
C LEU A 417 -6.30 10.61 -24.39
N LYS A 418 -5.55 9.58 -24.80
CA LYS A 418 -5.42 9.17 -26.20
C LYS A 418 -6.70 8.55 -26.75
N ARG A 419 -7.48 7.87 -25.91
CA ARG A 419 -8.75 7.29 -26.32
C ARG A 419 -9.73 8.38 -26.77
N ASN A 420 -9.69 9.53 -26.08
CA ASN A 420 -10.48 10.72 -26.41
C ASN A 420 -12.00 10.45 -26.47
N ASP A 421 -12.47 9.52 -25.64
CA ASP A 421 -13.88 9.12 -25.52
C ASP A 421 -14.64 10.05 -24.55
N TYR A 422 -14.50 11.36 -24.71
CA TYR A 422 -15.20 12.33 -23.86
C TYR A 422 -15.63 13.56 -24.67
N ASP A 423 -16.83 14.07 -24.38
CA ASP A 423 -17.35 15.30 -24.97
C ASP A 423 -17.12 16.50 -24.02
N PRO A 424 -16.29 17.48 -24.41
CA PRO A 424 -16.07 18.69 -23.62
C PRO A 424 -17.35 19.47 -23.29
N GLU A 425 -18.34 19.49 -24.20
CA GLU A 425 -19.60 20.21 -23.96
C GLU A 425 -20.49 19.50 -22.95
N GLU A 426 -20.51 18.16 -22.99
CA GLU A 426 -21.20 17.34 -21.99
C GLU A 426 -20.60 17.58 -20.60
N LEU A 427 -19.27 17.50 -20.48
CA LEU A 427 -18.57 17.76 -19.22
C LEU A 427 -18.82 19.18 -18.71
N ARG A 428 -18.90 20.17 -19.61
CA ARG A 428 -19.23 21.54 -19.23
C ARG A 428 -20.66 21.66 -18.72
N LYS A 429 -21.61 20.96 -19.33
CA LYS A 429 -23.01 20.92 -18.90
C LYS A 429 -23.17 20.25 -17.54
N GLU A 430 -22.48 19.14 -17.30
CA GLU A 430 -22.42 18.47 -16.00
C GLU A 430 -21.86 19.42 -14.92
N GLY A 431 -20.85 20.22 -15.27
CA GLY A 431 -20.27 21.22 -14.38
C GLY A 431 -21.20 22.37 -13.97
N LEU A 432 -22.37 22.54 -14.60
CA LEU A 432 -23.36 23.56 -14.24
C LEU A 432 -24.30 23.10 -13.10
N ASP A 433 -24.42 21.79 -12.88
CA ASP A 433 -25.32 21.19 -11.90
C ASP A 433 -24.55 20.24 -10.98
N LEU A 434 -23.68 20.83 -10.15
CA LEU A 434 -22.83 20.09 -9.23
C LEU A 434 -23.42 20.10 -7.81
N PRO A 435 -23.24 19.01 -7.04
CA PRO A 435 -23.56 19.02 -5.61
C PRO A 435 -22.74 20.09 -4.89
N SER A 436 -23.30 20.64 -3.81
CA SER A 436 -22.58 21.60 -2.99
C SER A 436 -21.30 20.97 -2.39
N PRO A 437 -20.20 21.75 -2.30
CA PRO A 437 -18.99 21.31 -1.63
C PRO A 437 -19.26 21.09 -0.15
N ASP A 438 -18.50 20.17 0.46
CA ASP A 438 -18.53 19.94 1.90
C ASP A 438 -17.90 21.12 2.64
N ASP A 439 -18.25 21.26 3.92
CA ASP A 439 -17.74 22.33 4.77
C ASP A 439 -16.29 22.07 5.22
N ASP A 440 -15.52 23.15 5.34
CA ASP A 440 -14.10 23.12 5.72
C ASP A 440 -13.88 23.22 7.25
N SER A 441 -14.94 23.32 8.07
CA SER A 441 -14.78 23.57 9.52
C SER A 441 -13.93 22.52 10.23
N TRP A 442 -13.94 21.27 9.77
CA TRP A 442 -13.14 20.19 10.34
C TRP A 442 -11.62 20.41 10.24
N ILE A 443 -11.16 21.30 9.33
CA ILE A 443 -9.73 21.65 9.21
C ILE A 443 -9.30 22.58 10.36
N ASN A 444 -10.22 23.41 10.87
CA ASN A 444 -9.92 24.38 11.90
C ASN A 444 -10.08 23.75 13.29
N ILE A 445 -9.21 22.81 13.61
CA ILE A 445 -9.11 22.27 14.97
C ILE A 445 -8.46 23.35 15.84
N SER A 446 -9.26 24.02 16.67
CA SER A 446 -8.72 24.91 17.70
C SER A 446 -7.96 24.04 18.73
N PRO A 447 -6.72 24.41 19.11
CA PRO A 447 -5.90 23.64 20.05
C PRO A 447 -6.57 23.36 21.40
#